data_AF-A0AAV4A507-F1
#
_entry.id   AF-A0AAV4A507-F1
#
_cell.length_a   1.000
_cell.length_b   1.000
_cell.length_c   1.000
_cell.angle_alpha   90.00
_cell.angle_beta   90.00
_cell.angle_gamma   90.00
#
_symmetry.space_group_name_H-M   'P 1'
#
loop_
_entity.id
_entity.type
_entity.pdbx_description
1 polymer ?
#
loop_
_entity_poly.entity_id
_entity_poly.type
_entity_poly.pdbx_seq_one_letter_code
_entity_poly.pdbx_strand_id
1 'polypeptide(L)'
;MAERPIILRQDRGTRETAFIYAVLSAGVVHAVTQACSVGNLTECSCDMSRYGESDEEGWKWGGCSDNVNYGLYFSRNFVDAPETTAHHSNRDSRTRMNLHNNEVGRRFIHDAIRFSNCHLNLYLDLNLRMNVCSRTSLSCQKLDNRALFDEKVIGRRHCLINMATPSRVARHCIMSTNDVT
;
A
#
# COMPACT_ATOMS: atom_id res chain seq x y z
N MET A 1 21.59 -9.46 10.84
CA MET A 1 20.59 -8.78 11.67
C MET A 1 20.22 -7.49 10.97
N ALA A 2 18.99 -7.35 10.48
CA ALA A 2 18.52 -6.08 9.92
C ALA A 2 18.08 -5.19 11.09
N GLU A 3 18.85 -4.14 11.39
CA GLU A 3 18.41 -3.16 12.39
C GLU A 3 17.18 -2.40 11.88
N ARG A 4 16.25 -2.08 12.79
CA ARG A 4 15.10 -1.22 12.46
C ARG A 4 15.62 0.12 11.91
N PRO A 5 15.09 0.63 10.77
CA PRO A 5 15.46 1.96 10.30
C PRO A 5 15.14 2.99 11.39
N ILE A 6 15.93 4.07 11.47
CA ILE A 6 15.91 5.06 12.57
C ILE A 6 14.49 5.56 12.85
N ILE A 7 13.67 5.71 11.81
CA ILE A 7 12.29 6.16 11.89
C ILE A 7 11.32 5.16 12.58
N LEU A 8 11.69 3.88 12.68
CA LEU A 8 10.92 2.80 13.31
C LEU A 8 11.49 2.36 14.68
N ARG A 9 12.48 3.08 15.23
CA ARG A 9 13.05 2.82 16.56
C ARG A 9 12.18 3.32 17.73
N GLN A 10 11.04 3.95 17.46
CA GLN A 10 10.24 4.59 18.51
C GLN A 10 9.65 3.58 19.50
N ASP A 11 10.03 3.68 20.78
CA ASP A 11 9.69 2.70 21.82
C ASP A 11 8.25 2.76 22.35
N ARG A 12 7.52 3.81 21.99
CA ARG A 12 6.13 4.00 22.40
C ARG A 12 5.22 3.77 21.20
N GLY A 13 4.27 2.85 21.35
CA GLY A 13 3.21 2.61 20.36
C GLY A 13 2.15 3.70 20.41
N THR A 14 2.51 4.93 20.05
CA THR A 14 1.57 6.05 19.96
C THR A 14 0.87 6.06 18.61
N ARG A 15 -0.15 6.92 18.46
CA ARG A 15 -0.86 7.07 17.18
C ARG A 15 0.03 7.63 16.08
N GLU A 16 0.98 8.49 16.44
CA GLU A 16 1.97 9.07 15.53
C GLU A 16 2.92 7.99 15.01
N THR A 17 3.40 7.11 15.90
CA THR A 17 4.20 5.94 15.49
C THR A 17 3.40 5.04 14.56
N ALA A 18 2.14 4.75 14.90
CA ALA A 18 1.26 3.91 14.09
C ALA A 18 1.02 4.49 12.68
N PHE A 19 0.85 5.81 12.58
CA PHE A 19 0.77 6.53 11.32
C PHE A 19 2.06 6.38 10.50
N ILE A 20 3.23 6.55 11.13
CA ILE A 20 4.54 6.40 10.48
C ILE A 20 4.69 4.99 9.87
N TYR A 21 4.39 3.93 10.62
CA TYR A 21 4.44 2.55 10.11
C TYR A 21 3.54 2.35 8.88
N ALA A 22 2.32 2.90 8.92
CA ALA A 22 1.38 2.82 7.80
C ALA A 22 1.88 3.59 6.56
N VAL A 23 2.30 4.86 6.72
CA VAL A 23 2.78 5.68 5.60
C VAL A 23 4.08 5.14 5.01
N LEU A 24 5.02 4.66 5.83
CA LEU A 24 6.25 4.06 5.33
C LEU A 24 5.99 2.79 4.53
N SER A 25 5.11 1.91 5.04
CA SER A 25 4.71 0.70 4.33
C SER A 25 4.05 1.03 2.99
N ALA A 26 3.15 2.03 2.96
CA ALA A 26 2.51 2.53 1.75
C ALA A 26 3.52 3.15 0.76
N GLY A 27 4.47 3.95 1.27
CA GLY A 27 5.52 4.61 0.50
C GLY A 27 6.46 3.61 -0.18
N VAL A 28 6.84 2.53 0.53
CA VAL A 28 7.65 1.45 -0.06
C VAL A 28 6.90 0.76 -1.20
N VAL A 29 5.61 0.43 -1.01
CA VAL A 29 4.79 -0.16 -2.09
C VAL A 29 4.76 0.78 -3.29
N HIS A 30 4.50 2.07 -3.08
CA HIS A 30 4.42 3.05 -4.15
C HIS A 30 5.74 3.18 -4.92
N ALA A 31 6.86 3.39 -4.20
CA ALA A 31 8.17 3.57 -4.81
C ALA A 31 8.61 2.35 -5.62
N VAL A 32 8.43 1.14 -5.08
CA VAL A 32 8.78 -0.10 -5.78
C VAL A 32 7.88 -0.31 -7.00
N THR A 33 6.57 -0.10 -6.85
CA THR A 33 5.61 -0.26 -7.95
C THR A 33 5.96 0.69 -9.10
N GLN A 34 6.27 1.95 -8.80
CA GLN A 34 6.69 2.92 -9.80
C GLN A 34 8.01 2.54 -10.46
N ALA A 35 8.99 2.08 -9.68
CA ALA A 35 10.26 1.61 -10.21
C ALA A 35 10.09 0.42 -11.17
N CYS A 36 9.16 -0.50 -10.91
CA CYS A 36 8.80 -1.59 -11.82
C CYS A 36 8.21 -1.05 -13.14
N SER A 37 7.31 -0.07 -13.06
CA SER A 37 6.62 0.46 -14.24
C SER A 37 7.51 1.27 -15.17
N VAL A 38 8.51 1.98 -14.62
CA VAL A 38 9.51 2.69 -15.43
C VAL A 38 10.67 1.79 -15.89
N GLY A 39 10.71 0.53 -15.44
CA GLY A 39 11.76 -0.43 -15.80
C GLY A 39 13.10 -0.21 -15.09
N ASN A 40 13.10 0.43 -13.92
CA ASN A 40 14.33 0.68 -13.15
C ASN A 40 14.73 -0.51 -12.24
N LEU A 41 13.89 -1.54 -12.16
CA LEU A 41 14.16 -2.79 -11.44
C LEU A 41 14.12 -3.95 -12.42
N THR A 42 15.03 -4.91 -12.26
CA THR A 42 15.11 -6.09 -13.14
C THR A 42 14.21 -7.24 -12.67
N GLU A 43 13.85 -7.22 -11.38
CA GLU A 43 13.12 -8.26 -10.67
C GLU A 43 11.61 -8.14 -10.84
N CYS A 44 11.13 -7.05 -11.46
CA CYS A 44 9.72 -6.80 -11.71
C CYS A 44 9.48 -6.01 -12.99
N SER A 45 8.24 -6.07 -13.48
CA SER A 45 7.77 -5.37 -14.67
C SER A 45 6.34 -4.87 -14.47
N CYS A 46 5.79 -4.18 -15.48
CA CYS A 46 4.38 -3.85 -15.58
C CYS A 46 3.48 -5.09 -15.37
N ASP A 47 2.31 -4.88 -14.80
CA ASP A 47 1.24 -5.86 -14.70
C ASP A 47 0.54 -6.02 -16.05
N MET A 48 0.72 -7.19 -16.68
CA MET A 48 0.16 -7.51 -17.99
C MET A 48 -1.17 -8.26 -17.91
N SER A 49 -1.71 -8.49 -16.71
CA SER A 49 -2.89 -9.36 -16.50
C SER A 49 -4.14 -8.96 -17.26
N ARG A 50 -4.33 -7.65 -17.54
CA ARG A 50 -5.47 -7.14 -18.30
C ARG A 50 -5.11 -6.65 -19.70
N TYR A 51 -3.84 -6.73 -20.10
CA TYR A 51 -3.39 -6.13 -21.35
C TYR A 51 -4.16 -6.71 -22.55
N GLY A 52 -4.74 -5.83 -23.38
CA GLY A 52 -5.53 -6.22 -24.54
C GLY A 52 -6.99 -6.55 -24.25
N GLU A 53 -7.40 -6.65 -22.98
CA GLU A 53 -8.82 -6.77 -22.63
C GLU A 53 -9.58 -5.48 -22.98
N SER A 54 -10.84 -5.61 -23.39
CA SER A 54 -11.75 -4.49 -23.57
C SER A 54 -12.83 -4.52 -22.50
N ASP A 55 -13.24 -3.36 -21.98
CA ASP A 55 -14.43 -3.25 -21.15
C ASP A 55 -15.72 -3.15 -22.00
N GLU A 56 -16.87 -3.17 -21.33
CA GLU A 56 -18.20 -3.10 -21.95
C GLU A 56 -18.45 -1.77 -22.68
N GLU A 57 -17.69 -0.73 -22.31
CA GLU A 57 -17.78 0.63 -22.87
C GLU A 57 -16.80 0.85 -24.05
N GLY A 58 -15.99 -0.16 -24.38
CA GLY A 58 -15.05 -0.15 -25.50
C GLY A 58 -13.66 0.42 -25.20
N TRP A 59 -13.32 0.69 -23.93
CA TRP A 59 -11.95 0.99 -23.53
C TRP A 59 -11.10 -0.25 -23.57
N LYS A 60 -9.89 -0.13 -24.10
CA LYS A 60 -8.90 -1.22 -24.11
C LYS A 60 -7.87 -1.01 -23.02
N TRP A 61 -7.60 -2.05 -22.26
CA TRP A 61 -6.46 -2.06 -21.35
C TRP A 61 -5.16 -2.11 -22.16
N GLY A 62 -4.26 -1.18 -21.88
CA GLY A 62 -3.01 -1.04 -22.63
C GLY A 62 -1.99 -0.19 -21.89
N GLY A 63 -0.81 -0.04 -22.49
CA GLY A 63 0.32 0.60 -21.83
C GLY A 63 0.88 -0.22 -20.67
N CYS A 64 1.59 0.46 -19.76
CA CYS A 64 2.15 -0.16 -18.56
C CYS A 64 1.19 0.05 -17.39
N SER A 65 0.62 -1.05 -16.87
CA SER A 65 -0.09 -1.02 -15.60
C SER A 65 0.86 -1.28 -14.45
N ASP A 66 0.73 -0.51 -13.38
CA ASP A 66 1.50 -0.61 -12.16
C ASP A 66 1.34 -1.99 -11.48
N ASN A 67 2.46 -2.67 -11.24
CA ASN A 67 2.49 -3.96 -10.56
C ASN A 67 2.48 -3.81 -9.02
N VAL A 68 1.33 -3.38 -8.51
CA VAL A 68 1.10 -3.16 -7.08
C VAL A 68 1.33 -4.43 -6.26
N ASN A 69 1.02 -5.60 -6.83
CA ASN A 69 1.20 -6.88 -6.15
C ASN A 69 2.66 -7.15 -5.81
N TYR A 70 3.57 -6.81 -6.73
CA TYR A 70 5.00 -6.90 -6.46
C TYR A 70 5.42 -5.90 -5.38
N GLY A 71 4.96 -4.65 -5.44
CA GLY A 71 5.21 -3.65 -4.40
C GLY A 71 4.73 -4.10 -3.00
N LEU A 72 3.54 -4.72 -2.93
CA LEU A 72 3.00 -5.31 -1.70
C LEU A 72 3.88 -6.46 -1.18
N TYR A 73 4.30 -7.36 -2.07
CA TYR A 73 5.22 -8.45 -1.73
C TYR A 73 6.55 -7.91 -1.18
N PHE A 74 7.17 -6.95 -1.86
CA PHE A 74 8.43 -6.35 -1.43
C PHE A 74 8.26 -5.66 -0.06
N SER A 75 7.20 -4.87 0.12
CA SER A 75 6.90 -4.19 1.38
C SER A 75 6.71 -5.16 2.55
N ARG A 76 6.05 -6.32 2.36
CA ARG A 76 6.01 -7.41 3.37
C ARG A 76 7.42 -7.85 3.76
N ASN A 77 8.24 -8.23 2.79
CA ASN A 77 9.53 -8.83 3.10
C ASN A 77 10.53 -7.82 3.65
N PHE A 78 10.43 -6.54 3.26
CA PHE A 78 11.36 -5.50 3.68
C PHE A 78 10.94 -4.81 4.98
N VAL A 79 9.69 -4.32 5.07
CA VAL A 79 9.23 -3.52 6.21
C VAL A 79 8.88 -4.40 7.42
N ASP A 80 8.38 -5.61 7.19
CA ASP A 80 8.02 -6.53 8.29
C ASP A 80 9.22 -7.37 8.78
N ALA A 81 10.34 -7.42 8.04
CA ALA A 81 11.52 -8.21 8.42
C ALA A 81 12.07 -7.92 9.83
N PRO A 82 12.20 -6.67 10.28
CA PRO A 82 12.65 -6.38 11.64
C PRO A 82 11.68 -6.88 12.71
N GLU A 83 10.38 -6.93 12.40
CA GLU A 83 9.33 -7.40 13.32
C GLU A 83 9.27 -8.94 13.38
N THR A 84 9.69 -9.63 12.33
CA THR A 84 9.72 -11.10 12.26
C THR A 84 11.06 -11.71 12.73
N THR A 85 12.15 -10.95 12.69
CA THR A 85 13.50 -11.40 13.09
C THR A 85 13.89 -11.01 14.51
N ALA A 86 13.21 -10.05 15.13
CA ALA A 86 13.39 -9.71 16.54
C ALA A 86 12.83 -10.85 17.43
N HIS A 87 13.74 -11.71 17.91
CA HIS A 87 13.61 -12.74 18.94
C HIS A 87 12.20 -13.20 19.36
N HIS A 88 11.96 -14.50 19.14
CA HIS A 88 10.82 -15.34 19.53
C HIS A 88 10.43 -15.39 21.03
N SER A 89 10.87 -14.46 21.89
CA SER A 89 10.41 -14.37 23.27
C SER A 89 9.20 -13.42 23.34
N ASN A 90 8.01 -14.02 23.25
CA ASN A 90 6.69 -13.39 23.21
C ASN A 90 6.34 -12.65 21.91
N ARG A 91 5.19 -13.02 21.33
CA ARG A 91 4.45 -12.22 20.36
C ARG A 91 3.98 -10.94 21.05
N ASP A 92 4.90 -10.00 21.23
CA ASP A 92 4.65 -8.72 21.88
C ASP A 92 3.44 -8.04 21.22
N SER A 93 2.56 -7.48 22.04
CA SER A 93 1.38 -6.72 21.60
C SER A 93 1.79 -5.67 20.57
N ARG A 94 2.98 -5.09 20.76
CA ARG A 94 3.61 -4.11 19.88
C ARG A 94 4.00 -4.67 18.51
N THR A 95 4.58 -5.86 18.42
CA THR A 95 4.92 -6.49 17.14
C THR A 95 3.65 -6.69 16.30
N ARG A 96 2.57 -7.17 16.93
CA ARG A 96 1.28 -7.35 16.25
C ARG A 96 0.67 -6.03 15.81
N MET A 97 0.76 -5.01 16.65
CA MET A 97 0.30 -3.64 16.35
C MET A 97 1.07 -3.06 15.16
N ASN A 98 2.41 -3.19 15.13
CA ASN A 98 3.25 -2.70 14.04
C ASN A 98 2.90 -3.39 12.71
N LEU A 99 2.80 -4.73 12.71
CA LEU A 99 2.41 -5.50 11.52
C LEU A 99 1.01 -5.12 11.00
N HIS A 100 0.07 -4.88 11.93
CA HIS A 100 -1.27 -4.39 11.59
C HIS A 100 -1.22 -3.01 10.94
N ASN A 101 -0.49 -2.07 11.54
CA ASN A 101 -0.33 -0.71 11.01
C ASN A 101 0.32 -0.71 9.62
N ASN A 102 1.31 -1.58 9.39
CA ASN A 102 1.92 -1.79 8.08
C ASN A 102 0.88 -2.25 7.05
N GLU A 103 0.05 -3.24 7.40
CA GLU A 103 -0.99 -3.74 6.51
C GLU A 103 -2.06 -2.69 6.22
N VAL A 104 -2.45 -1.86 7.19
CA VAL A 104 -3.38 -0.75 6.98
C VAL A 104 -2.85 0.21 5.92
N GLY A 105 -1.57 0.59 6.00
CA GLY A 105 -0.91 1.42 4.99
C GLY A 105 -0.87 0.78 3.61
N ARG A 106 -0.51 -0.51 3.54
CA ARG A 106 -0.50 -1.29 2.30
C ARG A 106 -1.87 -1.38 1.64
N ARG A 107 -2.94 -1.54 2.43
CA ARG A 107 -4.32 -1.58 1.92
C ARG A 107 -4.74 -0.24 1.35
N PHE A 108 -4.41 0.85 2.04
CA PHE A 108 -4.71 2.20 1.56
C PHE A 108 -4.11 2.44 0.17
N ILE A 109 -2.83 2.17 -0.02
CA ILE A 109 -2.18 2.38 -1.32
C ILE A 109 -2.70 1.40 -2.38
N HIS A 110 -2.94 0.13 -2.01
CA HIS A 110 -3.51 -0.85 -2.94
C HIS A 110 -4.85 -0.38 -3.50
N ASP A 111 -5.74 0.08 -2.62
CA ASP A 111 -7.06 0.55 -3.03
C ASP A 111 -6.99 1.87 -3.80
N ALA A 112 -6.00 2.71 -3.50
CA ALA A 112 -5.76 3.95 -4.23
C ALA A 112 -5.25 3.70 -5.67
N ILE A 113 -4.32 2.75 -5.88
CA ILE A 113 -3.79 2.40 -7.21
C ILE A 113 -4.79 1.55 -8.02
N ARG A 114 -5.70 0.83 -7.35
CA ARG A 114 -6.74 0.04 -8.03
C ARG A 114 -7.65 0.89 -8.92
N PHE A 115 -7.78 2.20 -8.65
CA PHE A 115 -8.48 3.11 -9.54
C PHE A 115 -7.68 3.32 -10.83
N SER A 116 -8.22 2.84 -11.95
CA SER A 116 -7.65 2.98 -13.28
C SER A 116 -7.70 4.44 -13.74
N ASN A 117 -6.58 4.95 -14.25
CA ASN A 117 -6.59 6.18 -15.03
C ASN A 117 -6.82 5.79 -16.49
N CYS A 118 -8.03 6.08 -16.97
CA CYS A 118 -8.39 5.92 -18.38
C CYS A 118 -8.24 7.27 -19.08
N HIS A 119 -7.48 7.30 -20.17
CA HIS A 119 -7.26 8.52 -20.95
C HIS A 119 -7.58 8.25 -22.42
N LEU A 120 -8.16 9.24 -23.09
CA LEU A 120 -8.23 9.23 -24.54
C LEU A 120 -6.83 9.45 -25.10
N ASN A 121 -6.29 8.45 -25.80
CA ASN A 121 -5.13 8.67 -26.66
C ASN A 121 -5.63 9.25 -27.99
N LEU A 122 -5.36 10.54 -28.22
CA LEU A 122 -5.47 11.16 -29.54
C LEU A 122 -4.18 10.82 -30.31
N TYR A 123 -4.15 9.70 -31.02
CA TYR A 123 -3.12 9.50 -32.04
C TYR A 123 -3.40 10.43 -33.22
N LEU A 124 -2.35 10.96 -33.84
CA LEU A 124 -2.36 11.91 -34.96
C LEU A 124 -3.02 11.37 -36.26
N ASP A 125 -3.51 10.12 -36.26
CA ASP A 125 -4.20 9.52 -37.39
C ASP A 125 -5.72 9.61 -37.18
N LEU A 126 -6.33 10.54 -37.92
CA LEU A 126 -7.71 11.02 -37.80
C LEU A 126 -8.86 9.98 -37.93
N ASN A 127 -8.64 8.67 -37.81
CA ASN A 127 -9.69 7.65 -37.92
C ASN A 127 -9.68 6.52 -36.88
N LEU A 128 -8.76 6.48 -35.90
CA LEU A 128 -8.80 5.52 -34.79
C LEU A 128 -8.88 6.22 -33.43
N ARG A 129 -10.11 6.42 -32.93
CA ARG A 129 -10.33 6.75 -31.51
C ARG A 129 -10.20 5.48 -30.68
N MET A 130 -8.98 5.17 -30.23
CA MET A 130 -8.76 4.08 -29.28
C MET A 130 -8.58 4.63 -27.86
N ASN A 131 -9.58 4.33 -27.04
CA ASN A 131 -9.61 4.61 -25.61
C ASN A 131 -8.72 3.60 -24.87
N VAL A 132 -7.74 4.08 -24.07
CA VAL A 132 -6.79 3.20 -23.38
C VAL A 132 -6.82 3.42 -21.86
N CYS A 133 -6.88 2.32 -21.11
CA CYS A 133 -6.82 2.31 -19.65
C CYS A 133 -5.55 1.63 -19.15
N SER A 134 -4.96 2.20 -18.09
CA SER A 134 -3.88 1.59 -17.33
C SER A 134 -4.07 1.86 -15.83
N ARG A 135 -3.54 0.98 -14.97
CA ARG A 135 -3.41 1.28 -13.55
C ARG A 135 -2.14 2.10 -13.34
N THR A 136 -2.27 3.29 -12.79
CA THR A 136 -1.12 4.14 -12.48
C THR A 136 -1.25 4.64 -11.06
N SER A 137 -0.15 4.60 -10.34
CA SER A 137 -0.12 5.06 -8.96
C SER A 137 -0.31 6.57 -8.89
N LEU A 138 -0.91 7.03 -7.80
CA LEU A 138 -1.04 8.45 -7.54
C LEU A 138 0.34 9.05 -7.24
N SER A 139 0.56 10.31 -7.65
CA SER A 139 1.72 11.09 -7.19
C SER A 139 1.91 11.00 -5.67
N CYS A 140 3.16 10.88 -5.21
CA CYS A 140 3.54 10.92 -3.79
C CYS A 140 2.86 12.06 -3.00
N GLN A 141 2.64 13.22 -3.63
CA GLN A 141 1.99 14.37 -3.00
C GLN A 141 0.55 14.09 -2.57
N LYS A 142 -0.15 13.16 -3.23
CA LYS A 142 -1.49 12.72 -2.84
C LYS A 142 -1.46 11.68 -1.71
N LEU A 143 -0.33 10.99 -1.52
CA LEU A 143 -0.13 10.01 -0.44
C LEU A 143 0.20 10.68 0.90
N ASP A 144 0.97 11.77 0.87
CA ASP A 144 1.29 12.60 2.05
C ASP A 144 0.19 13.60 2.42
N ASN A 145 -0.94 13.56 1.70
CA ASN A 145 -2.05 14.47 1.97
C ASN A 145 -2.77 14.01 3.26
N ARG A 146 -2.28 14.53 4.38
CA ARG A 146 -2.70 14.22 5.76
C ARG A 146 -4.21 14.13 5.93
N ALA A 147 -5.00 14.97 5.25
CA ALA A 147 -6.46 14.93 5.31
C ALA A 147 -7.09 13.61 4.78
N LEU A 148 -6.55 13.02 3.69
CA LEU A 148 -7.05 11.78 3.09
C LEU A 148 -6.74 10.55 3.94
N PHE A 149 -5.54 10.54 4.55
CA PHE A 149 -5.11 9.46 5.43
C PHE A 149 -5.79 9.58 6.81
N ASP A 150 -5.91 10.79 7.35
CA ASP A 150 -6.57 11.05 8.64
C ASP A 150 -8.06 10.66 8.59
N GLU A 151 -8.79 11.00 7.52
CA GLU A 151 -10.22 10.66 7.37
C GLU A 151 -10.45 9.14 7.22
N LYS A 152 -9.64 8.46 6.41
CA LYS A 152 -9.86 7.04 6.09
C LYS A 152 -9.23 6.06 7.09
N VAL A 153 -8.20 6.47 7.82
CA VAL A 153 -7.35 5.59 8.63
C VAL A 153 -7.31 5.97 10.13
N ILE A 154 -7.37 7.26 10.47
CA ILE A 154 -7.24 7.75 11.87
C ILE A 154 -8.61 8.07 12.51
N GLY A 155 -9.62 8.43 11.72
CA GLY A 155 -10.93 8.91 12.21
C GLY A 155 -11.86 7.89 12.88
N ARG A 156 -11.52 6.60 12.93
CA ARG A 156 -12.39 5.56 13.52
C ARG A 156 -12.17 5.46 15.03
N ARG A 157 -13.18 5.83 15.81
CA ARG A 157 -13.11 6.02 17.29
C ARG A 157 -12.83 4.75 18.12
N HIS A 158 -12.88 3.55 17.54
CA HIS A 158 -12.52 2.31 18.24
C HIS A 158 -11.88 1.31 17.26
N CYS A 159 -10.56 1.17 17.32
CA CYS A 159 -9.83 0.11 16.62
C CYS A 159 -9.41 -0.94 17.66
N LEU A 160 -10.31 -1.86 18.04
CA LEU A 160 -9.98 -2.93 18.99
C LEU A 160 -9.70 -4.24 18.23
N ILE A 161 -8.57 -4.88 18.50
CA ILE A 161 -8.34 -6.28 18.10
C ILE A 161 -8.71 -7.16 19.28
N ASN A 162 -9.77 -7.95 19.15
CA ASN A 162 -9.96 -9.10 20.01
C ASN A 162 -9.02 -10.21 19.53
N MET A 163 -7.96 -10.51 20.29
CA MET A 163 -6.96 -11.53 19.92
C MET A 163 -7.55 -12.95 19.73
N ALA A 164 -8.80 -13.18 20.16
CA ALA A 164 -9.51 -14.46 20.03
C ALA A 164 -10.39 -14.60 18.76
N THR A 165 -10.71 -13.52 18.05
CA THR A 165 -11.55 -13.58 16.83
C THR A 165 -10.98 -12.69 15.71
N PRO A 166 -10.24 -13.27 14.73
CA PRO A 166 -9.62 -12.51 13.63
C PRO A 166 -10.60 -11.79 12.69
N SER A 167 -11.89 -12.05 12.79
CA SER A 167 -12.91 -11.68 11.81
C SER A 167 -13.57 -10.31 12.03
N ARG A 168 -13.27 -9.60 13.13
CA ARG A 168 -13.77 -8.23 13.40
C ARG A 168 -12.66 -7.18 13.47
N VAL A 169 -11.57 -7.37 12.73
CA VAL A 169 -10.50 -6.37 12.63
C VAL A 169 -10.98 -5.18 11.80
N ALA A 170 -10.89 -3.98 12.36
CA ALA A 170 -11.11 -2.74 11.63
C ALA A 170 -10.01 -2.60 10.56
N ARG A 171 -10.31 -2.99 9.32
CA ARG A 171 -9.35 -3.12 8.20
C ARG A 171 -8.64 -1.81 7.79
N HIS A 172 -9.07 -0.66 8.31
CA HIS A 172 -8.62 0.68 7.91
C HIS A 172 -8.42 1.57 9.13
N CYS A 173 -7.68 1.08 10.12
CA CYS A 173 -7.72 1.62 11.47
C CYS A 173 -6.33 1.43 12.09
N ILE A 174 -5.58 2.50 12.35
CA ILE A 174 -4.28 2.38 13.03
C ILE A 174 -4.46 2.08 14.52
N MET A 175 -3.55 1.32 15.10
CA MET A 175 -3.57 0.91 16.51
C MET A 175 -2.40 1.51 17.29
N SER A 176 -2.69 1.86 18.55
CA SER A 176 -1.72 2.26 19.56
C SER A 176 -1.64 1.23 20.69
N THR A 177 -0.66 1.34 21.60
CA THR A 177 -0.52 0.44 22.76
C THR A 177 -1.73 0.48 23.68
N ASN A 178 -2.50 1.58 23.68
CA ASN A 178 -3.73 1.70 24.45
C ASN A 178 -4.90 0.90 23.85
N ASP A 179 -4.78 0.47 22.59
CA ASP A 179 -5.80 -0.29 21.86
C ASP A 179 -5.55 -1.81 21.89
N VAL A 180 -4.44 -2.24 22.52
CA VAL A 180 -4.08 -3.66 22.68
C VAL A 180 -4.35 -4.09 24.12
N THR A 181 -5.50 -4.73 24.35
CA THR A 181 -5.87 -5.37 25.63
C THR A 181 -5.46 -6.83 25.65
#